data_AF-A0A528E7D5-F1
#
_entry.id   AF-A0A528E7D5-F1
#
_cell.length_a   1.000
_cell.length_b   1.000
_cell.length_c   1.000
_cell.angle_alpha   90.00
_cell.angle_beta   90.00
_cell.angle_gamma   90.00
#
_symmetry.space_group_name_H-M   'P 1'
#
loop_
_entity.id
_entity.type
_entity.pdbx_description
1 polymer ?
#
loop_
_entity_poly.entity_id
_entity_poly.type
_entity_poly.pdbx_seq_one_letter_code
_entity_poly.pdbx_strand_id
1 'polypeptide(L)' 'FGFPFIIAVKGKTKAEILAEFEARSGNSHDVEFDTACKQVERIALLRLRDMLPQ' A
#
# COMPACT_ATOMS: atom_id res chain seq x y z
N PHE A 1 8.86 11.49 -4.75
CA PHE A 1 9.11 10.19 -4.07
C PHE A 1 10.10 9.31 -4.82
N GLY A 2 10.08 9.18 -6.15
CA GLY A 2 11.07 8.36 -6.87
C GLY A 2 10.73 6.86 -6.93
N PHE A 3 9.52 6.51 -6.49
CA PHE A 3 8.93 5.18 -6.59
C PHE A 3 7.41 5.32 -6.87
N PRO A 4 6.73 4.28 -7.40
CA PRO A 4 5.28 4.31 -7.65
C PRO A 4 4.46 4.45 -6.37
N PHE A 5 3.20 4.89 -6.49
CA PHE A 5 2.26 4.80 -5.37
C PHE A 5 1.91 3.34 -5.09
N ILE A 6 2.27 2.85 -3.91
CA ILE A 6 2.07 1.45 -3.50
C ILE A 6 0.97 1.39 -2.44
N ILE A 7 -0.03 0.54 -2.68
CA ILE A 7 -1.15 0.28 -1.75
C ILE A 7 -1.68 -1.14 -1.93
N ALA A 8 -1.98 -1.83 -0.84
CA ALA A 8 -2.67 -3.11 -0.85
C ALA A 8 -4.17 -2.89 -1.09
N VAL A 9 -4.66 -3.32 -2.25
CA VAL A 9 -6.05 -3.05 -2.70
C VAL A 9 -7.09 -4.09 -2.25
N LYS A 10 -6.66 -5.28 -1.79
CA LYS A 10 -7.58 -6.36 -1.38
C LYS A 10 -8.46 -5.89 -0.21
N GLY A 11 -9.77 -5.79 -0.45
CA GLY A 11 -10.74 -5.30 0.53
C GLY A 11 -10.93 -3.78 0.57
N LYS A 12 -10.31 -3.01 -0.34
CA LYS A 12 -10.52 -1.57 -0.47
C LYS A 12 -11.40 -1.25 -1.69
N THR A 13 -12.22 -0.22 -1.55
CA THR A 13 -13.00 0.40 -2.61
C THR A 13 -12.17 1.44 -3.37
N LYS A 14 -12.64 1.83 -4.56
CA LYS A 14 -12.03 2.92 -5.34
C LYS A 14 -11.95 4.23 -4.54
N ALA A 15 -13.00 4.55 -3.78
CA ALA A 15 -13.06 5.77 -2.97
C ALA A 15 -11.99 5.76 -1.86
N GLU A 16 -11.79 4.62 -1.19
CA GLU A 16 -10.76 4.47 -0.15
C GLU A 16 -9.34 4.54 -0.73
N ILE A 17 -9.12 3.99 -1.93
CA ILE A 17 -7.83 4.10 -2.62
C ILE A 17 -7.53 5.57 -2.95
N LEU A 18 -8.53 6.31 -3.43
CA LEU A 18 -8.37 7.73 -3.76
C LEU A 18 -8.12 8.57 -2.50
N ALA A 19 -8.88 8.35 -1.43
CA ALA A 19 -8.69 9.05 -0.16
C ALA A 19 -7.29 8.83 0.44
N GLU A 20 -6.77 7.60 0.36
CA GLU A 20 -5.39 7.28 0.77
C GLU A 20 -4.35 7.99 -0.10
N PHE A 21 -4.58 8.05 -1.40
CA PHE A 21 -3.70 8.78 -2.30
C PHE A 21 -3.67 10.28 -1.97
N GLU A 22 -4.83 10.89 -1.77
CA GLU A 22 -4.96 12.30 -1.40
C GLU A 22 -4.29 12.60 -0.05
N ALA A 23 -4.51 11.75 0.96
CA ALA A 23 -3.90 11.89 2.27
C ALA A 23 -2.37 11.78 2.22
N ARG A 24 -1.83 10.91 1.36
CA ARG A 24 -0.38 10.64 1.25
C ARG A 24 0.38 11.59 0.32
N SER A 25 -0.33 12.33 -0.54
CA SER A 25 0.28 13.28 -1.47
C SER A 25 1.11 14.37 -0.76
N GLY A 26 0.75 14.73 0.47
CA GLY A 26 1.46 15.72 1.29
C GLY A 26 2.58 15.17 2.19
N ASN A 27 2.85 13.86 2.18
CA ASN A 27 3.86 13.26 3.04
C ASN A 27 5.28 13.73 2.68
N SER A 28 6.15 13.77 3.69
CA SER A 28 7.59 13.85 3.45
C SER A 28 8.09 12.57 2.79
N HIS A 29 9.26 12.63 2.16
CA HIS A 29 9.86 11.47 1.49
C HIS A 29 10.01 10.27 2.43
N ASP A 30 10.53 10.49 3.64
CA ASP A 30 10.80 9.40 4.59
C ASP A 30 9.52 8.75 5.11
N VAL A 31 8.48 9.56 5.36
CA VAL A 31 7.15 9.06 5.77
C VAL A 31 6.52 8.23 4.66
N GLU A 32 6.60 8.70 3.41
CA GLU A 32 6.03 7.99 2.27
C GLU A 32 6.80 6.71 1.94
N PHE A 33 8.12 6.72 2.13
CA PHE A 33 8.97 5.55 1.96
C PHE A 33 8.61 4.45 2.98
N ASP A 34 8.54 4.80 4.27
CA ASP A 34 8.12 3.85 5.33
C ASP A 34 6.69 3.33 5.09
N THR A 35 5.78 4.22 4.67
CA THR A 35 4.40 3.83 4.32
C THR A 35 4.38 2.87 3.13
N ALA A 36 5.14 3.15 2.07
CA ALA A 36 5.23 2.28 0.91
C ALA A 36 5.82 0.90 1.26
N CYS A 37 6.85 0.84 2.11
CA CYS A 37 7.40 -0.42 2.62
C CYS A 37 6.34 -1.27 3.33
N LYS A 38 5.55 -0.68 4.23
CA LYS A 38 4.44 -1.38 4.91
C LYS A 38 3.38 -1.89 3.93
N GLN A 39 3.11 -1.14 2.86
CA GLN A 39 2.18 -1.58 1.80
C GLN A 39 2.76 -2.76 1.00
N VAL A 40 4.07 -2.76 0.70
CA VAL A 40 4.76 -3.90 0.08
C VAL A 40 4.67 -5.15 0.96
N GLU A 41 4.97 -5.03 2.25
CA GLU A 41 4.86 -6.14 3.21
C GLU A 41 3.43 -6.69 3.26
N ARG A 42 2.43 -5.81 3.28
CA ARG A 42 1.03 -6.21 3.26
C ARG A 42 0.67 -6.96 1.97
N ILE A 43 1.12 -6.49 0.81
CA ILE A 43 0.91 -7.17 -0.47
C ILE A 43 1.59 -8.54 -0.47
N ALA A 44 2.83 -8.62 0.02
CA ALA A 44 3.58 -9.87 0.12
C ALA A 44 2.85 -10.88 1.00
N LEU A 45 2.37 -10.47 2.19
CA LEU A 45 1.59 -11.33 3.08
C LEU A 45 0.30 -11.83 2.43
N LEU A 46 -0.44 -10.97 1.73
CA LEU A 46 -1.65 -11.37 1.01
C LEU A 46 -1.35 -12.40 -0.08
N ARG A 47 -0.26 -12.22 -0.83
CA ARG A 47 0.18 -13.17 -1.85
C ARG A 47 0.60 -14.51 -1.25
N LEU A 48 1.37 -14.49 -0.16
CA LEU A 48 1.79 -15.71 0.54
C LEU A 48 0.59 -16.51 1.05
N ARG A 49 -0.42 -15.83 1.60
CA ARG A 49 -1.68 -16.46 2.04
C ARG A 49 -2.48 -17.08 0.90
N ASP A 50 -2.44 -16.46 -0.27
CA ASP A 50 -3.11 -17.01 -1.45
C ASP A 50 -2.34 -18.21 -2.06
N MET A 51 -1.04 -18.35 -1.75
CA MET A 51 -0.18 -19.44 -2.24
C MET A 51 -0.09 -20.64 -1.30
N LEU A 52 -0.24 -20.45 0.01
CA LEU A 52 -0.13 -21.52 1.00
C LEU A 52 -1.51 -22.13 1.33
N PRO A 53 -1.61 -23.47 1.46
CA PRO A 53 -2.82 -24.10 1.97
C PRO A 53 -3.10 -23.65 3.41
N GLN A 54 -4.39 -23.62 3.78
CA GLN A 54 -4.84 -23.29 5.14
C GLN A 54 -4.56 -24.41 6.13
#